data_AF-A0A349FCH4-F1
#
_entry.id   AF-A0A349FCH4-F1
#
_cell.length_a   1.000
_cell.length_b   1.000
_cell.length_c   1.000
_cell.angle_alpha   90.00
_cell.angle_beta   90.00
_cell.angle_gamma   90.00
#
_symmetry.space_group_name_H-M   'P 1'
#
loop_
_entity.id
_entity.type
_entity.pdbx_description
1 polymer ?
#
loop_
_entity_poly.entity_id
_entity_poly.type
_entity_poly.pdbx_seq_one_letter_code
_entity_poly.pdbx_strand_id
1 'polypeptide(L)'
;MGRWGEILGYCLAILVPFILECKLQPKEKAALSILLLASIFCLLLSGGRAPLVAITMTIGVYLCIRKPKLAVACIFLTSGLLLFGQNISSIATITNRLISIINLSGDYSNIARLTMWEYGLKFTLHNLQHEPFSFLFGTGITNMESSYVSFLHSTTDVTALSMRTNNNFSMTDMHNTFLDLLVRLGAVYVIGFITLLGLFFKFFFQQRHLFPEYAYPGMCLIATFSITGMFYTSGLEFQFTVFLAFVALLYAQIIKDSTSNE
;
A
#
# COMPACT_ATOMS: atom_id res chain seq x y z
N MET A 1 7.70 -11.16 11.19
CA MET A 1 7.64 -9.86 11.91
C MET A 1 6.69 -8.97 11.14
N GLY A 2 5.56 -8.63 11.75
CA GLY A 2 4.27 -8.64 11.04
C GLY A 2 3.92 -7.42 10.19
N ARG A 3 3.21 -7.70 9.10
CA ARG A 3 2.51 -6.78 8.19
C ARG A 3 1.44 -5.90 8.88
N TRP A 4 1.48 -5.76 10.20
CA TRP A 4 0.65 -4.85 11.00
C TRP A 4 0.83 -3.38 10.60
N GLY A 5 1.98 -3.03 10.03
CA GLY A 5 2.20 -1.70 9.44
C GLY A 5 1.20 -1.36 8.34
N GLU A 6 0.73 -2.35 7.56
CA GLU A 6 -0.31 -2.13 6.54
C GLU A 6 -1.65 -1.80 7.19
N ILE A 7 -2.03 -2.56 8.22
CA ILE A 7 -3.27 -2.34 8.97
C ILE A 7 -3.25 -0.96 9.63
N LEU A 8 -2.12 -0.55 10.22
CA LEU A 8 -1.94 0.81 10.75
C LEU A 8 -2.08 1.86 9.64
N GLY A 9 -1.50 1.62 8.46
CA GLY A 9 -1.70 2.45 7.28
C GLY A 9 -3.18 2.59 6.90
N TYR A 10 -3.94 1.50 6.89
CA TYR A 10 -5.38 1.51 6.62
C TYR A 10 -6.16 2.31 7.68
N CYS A 11 -5.84 2.11 8.96
CA CYS A 11 -6.44 2.89 10.05
C CYS A 11 -6.16 4.39 9.88
N LEU A 12 -4.92 4.78 9.56
CA LEU A 12 -4.58 6.19 9.31
C LEU A 12 -5.31 6.76 8.10
N ALA A 13 -5.41 5.96 7.02
CA ALA A 13 -6.10 6.35 5.78
C ALA A 13 -7.58 6.65 6.03
N ILE A 14 -8.18 5.99 7.02
CA ILE A 14 -9.56 6.21 7.44
C ILE A 14 -9.64 7.39 8.43
N LEU A 15 -8.87 7.34 9.51
CA LEU A 15 -9.00 8.26 10.64
C LEU A 15 -8.73 9.72 10.25
N VAL A 16 -7.72 9.99 9.42
CA VAL A 16 -7.37 11.38 9.04
C VAL A 16 -8.54 12.08 8.34
N PRO A 17 -9.05 11.60 7.18
CA PRO A 17 -10.19 12.24 6.53
C PRO A 17 -11.45 12.17 7.39
N PHE A 18 -11.68 11.10 8.16
CA PHE A 18 -12.85 10.99 9.02
C PHE A 18 -12.91 12.10 10.08
N ILE A 19 -11.81 12.34 10.81
CA ILE A 19 -11.72 13.40 11.83
C ILE A 19 -11.87 14.81 11.22
N LEU A 20 -11.45 14.99 9.96
CA LEU A 20 -11.41 16.29 9.29
C LEU A 20 -12.72 16.65 8.55
N GLU A 21 -13.54 15.66 8.22
CA GLU A 21 -14.84 15.85 7.55
C GLU A 21 -16.02 15.65 8.52
N CYS A 22 -15.93 14.74 9.49
CA CYS A 22 -17.02 14.45 10.42
C CYS A 22 -17.18 15.54 11.50
N LYS A 23 -18.44 15.90 11.80
CA LYS A 23 -18.80 16.85 12.88
C LYS A 23 -18.85 16.12 14.23
N LEU A 24 -17.68 15.84 14.77
CA LEU A 24 -17.52 15.14 16.05
C LEU A 24 -17.67 16.07 17.26
N GLN A 25 -18.14 15.54 18.39
CA GLN A 25 -18.05 16.24 19.65
C GLN A 25 -16.59 16.42 20.08
N PRO A 26 -16.24 17.47 20.86
CA PRO A 26 -14.85 17.72 21.27
C PRO A 26 -14.17 16.53 21.95
N LYS A 27 -14.90 15.78 22.77
CA LYS A 27 -14.38 14.58 23.47
C LYS A 27 -14.06 13.45 22.50
N GLU A 28 -14.94 13.17 21.55
CA GLU A 28 -14.75 12.14 20.51
C GLU A 28 -13.58 12.50 19.61
N LYS A 29 -13.52 13.77 19.19
CA LYS A 29 -12.42 14.29 18.37
C LYS A 29 -11.08 14.16 19.09
N ALA A 30 -11.03 14.47 20.38
CA ALA A 30 -9.83 14.29 21.20
C ALA A 30 -9.42 12.82 21.28
N ALA A 31 -10.36 11.90 21.57
CA ALA A 31 -10.08 10.46 21.63
C ALA A 31 -9.55 9.90 20.31
N LEU A 32 -10.19 10.24 19.18
CA LEU A 32 -9.73 9.82 17.85
C LEU A 32 -8.40 10.45 17.46
N SER A 33 -8.13 11.68 17.88
CA SER A 33 -6.82 12.33 17.66
C SER A 33 -5.70 11.65 18.44
N ILE A 34 -5.98 11.20 19.68
CA ILE A 34 -5.03 10.41 20.47
C ILE A 34 -4.76 9.07 19.78
N LEU A 35 -5.80 8.39 19.30
CA LEU A 35 -5.66 7.14 18.55
C LEU A 35 -4.86 7.34 17.26
N LEU A 36 -5.09 8.45 16.55
CA LEU A 36 -4.33 8.83 15.35
C LEU A 36 -2.85 8.99 15.68
N LEU A 37 -2.51 9.75 16.72
CA LEU A 37 -1.13 9.96 17.15
C LEU A 37 -0.45 8.65 17.59
N ALA A 38 -1.16 7.80 18.34
CA ALA A 38 -0.68 6.48 18.72
C ALA A 38 -0.42 5.60 17.49
N SER A 39 -1.32 5.64 16.49
CA SER A 39 -1.18 4.88 15.24
C SER A 39 0.01 5.35 14.40
N ILE A 40 0.26 6.66 14.31
CA ILE A 40 1.45 7.23 13.66
C ILE A 40 2.71 6.74 14.37
N PHE A 41 2.75 6.84 15.70
CA PHE A 41 3.89 6.40 16.49
C PHE A 41 4.17 4.91 16.31
N CYS A 42 3.14 4.06 16.42
CA CYS A 42 3.26 2.62 16.18
C CYS A 42 3.70 2.30 14.75
N LEU A 43 3.23 3.04 13.74
CA LEU A 43 3.64 2.85 12.36
C LEU A 43 5.12 3.17 12.18
N LEU A 44 5.61 4.27 12.78
CA LEU A 44 7.02 4.62 12.77
C LEU A 44 7.88 3.56 13.48
N LEU A 45 7.40 3.00 14.60
CA LEU A 45 8.08 1.90 15.30
C LEU A 45 8.09 0.59 14.51
N SER A 46 7.02 0.31 13.75
CA SER A 46 6.91 -0.93 12.96
C SER A 46 8.01 -1.09 11.91
N GLY A 47 8.63 0.02 11.49
CA GLY A 47 9.67 0.02 10.46
C GLY A 47 9.16 -0.23 9.03
N GLY A 48 7.84 -0.33 8.83
CA GLY A 48 7.23 -0.56 7.52
C GLY A 48 7.38 0.65 6.60
N ARG A 49 8.23 0.53 5.56
CA ARG A 49 8.46 1.61 4.57
C ARG A 49 7.26 1.78 3.63
N ALA A 50 6.70 0.70 3.09
CA ALA A 50 5.63 0.78 2.11
C ALA A 50 4.35 1.46 2.63
N PRO A 51 3.83 1.13 3.84
CA PRO A 51 2.64 1.80 4.36
C PRO A 51 2.89 3.29 4.67
N LEU A 52 4.12 3.67 5.06
CA LEU A 52 4.50 5.08 5.23
C LEU A 52 4.45 5.85 3.90
N VAL A 53 4.94 5.27 2.81
CA VAL A 53 4.85 5.88 1.47
C VAL A 53 3.39 6.00 1.05
N ALA A 54 2.63 4.90 1.17
CA ALA A 54 1.23 4.86 0.76
C ALA A 54 0.37 5.89 1.51
N ILE A 55 0.53 5.98 2.84
CA ILE A 55 -0.23 6.95 3.62
C ILE A 55 0.20 8.39 3.33
N THR A 56 1.49 8.65 3.17
CA THR A 56 2.01 9.99 2.87
C THR A 56 1.48 10.49 1.53
N MET A 57 1.54 9.64 0.49
CA MET A 57 0.99 9.98 -0.83
C MET A 57 -0.52 10.20 -0.75
N THR A 58 -1.26 9.28 -0.15
CA THR A 58 -2.72 9.31 -0.16
C THR A 58 -3.27 10.46 0.67
N ILE A 59 -2.82 10.60 1.92
CA ILE A 59 -3.22 11.71 2.79
C ILE A 59 -2.68 13.03 2.26
N GLY A 60 -1.49 13.07 1.68
CA GLY A 60 -0.94 14.26 1.03
C GLY A 60 -1.86 14.76 -0.09
N VAL A 61 -2.28 13.88 -1.00
CA VAL A 61 -3.22 14.21 -2.07
C VAL A 61 -4.57 14.67 -1.49
N TYR A 62 -5.13 13.95 -0.51
CA TYR A 62 -6.36 14.35 0.16
C TYR A 62 -6.25 15.76 0.77
N LEU A 63 -5.19 16.04 1.53
CA LEU A 63 -4.97 17.33 2.17
C LEU A 63 -4.80 18.44 1.13
N CYS A 64 -4.04 18.22 0.06
CA CYS A 64 -3.87 19.21 -1.01
C CYS A 64 -5.21 19.59 -1.66
N ILE A 65 -6.12 18.63 -1.84
CA ILE A 65 -7.42 18.87 -2.48
C ILE A 65 -8.44 19.46 -1.48
N ARG A 66 -8.50 18.94 -0.25
CA ARG A 66 -9.59 19.22 0.70
C ARG A 66 -9.24 20.22 1.78
N LYS A 67 -7.98 20.24 2.22
CA LYS A 67 -7.49 21.06 3.33
C LYS A 67 -6.12 21.68 2.98
N PRO A 68 -6.00 22.46 1.89
CA PRO A 68 -4.70 22.90 1.36
C PRO A 68 -3.85 23.69 2.36
N LYS A 69 -4.49 24.48 3.25
CA LYS A 69 -3.79 25.18 4.34
C LYS A 69 -3.12 24.21 5.31
N LEU A 70 -3.78 23.09 5.63
CA LEU A 70 -3.22 22.04 6.47
C LEU A 70 -2.12 21.28 5.73
N ALA A 71 -2.27 21.03 4.43
CA ALA A 71 -1.21 20.43 3.60
C ALA A 71 0.08 21.26 3.67
N VAL A 72 -0.03 22.57 3.46
CA VAL A 72 1.11 23.51 3.54
C VAL A 72 1.73 23.48 4.94
N ALA A 73 0.92 23.50 6.00
CA ALA A 73 1.43 23.40 7.38
C ALA A 73 2.18 22.08 7.63
N CYS A 74 1.67 20.94 7.16
CA CYS A 74 2.33 19.65 7.25
C CYS A 74 3.67 19.63 6.49
N ILE A 75 3.73 20.23 5.29
CA ILE A 75 4.97 20.36 4.52
C ILE A 75 6.00 21.19 5.31
N PHE A 76 5.63 22.37 5.82
CA PHE A 76 6.54 23.19 6.60
C PHE A 76 7.04 22.48 7.87
N LEU A 77 6.16 21.79 8.60
CA LEU A 77 6.53 21.04 9.81
C LEU A 77 7.49 19.89 9.49
N THR A 78 7.19 19.09 8.46
CA THR A 78 8.03 17.96 8.06
C THR A 78 9.38 18.42 7.52
N SER A 79 9.42 19.48 6.70
CA SER A 79 10.67 20.09 6.24
C SER A 79 11.50 20.63 7.40
N GLY A 80 10.87 21.31 8.36
CA GLY A 80 11.55 21.79 9.58
C GLY A 80 12.16 20.64 10.38
N LEU A 81 11.39 19.57 10.62
CA LEU A 81 11.91 18.37 11.30
C LEU A 81 13.07 17.71 10.55
N LEU A 82 13.03 17.67 9.22
CA LEU A 82 14.10 17.10 8.40
C LEU A 82 15.37 17.96 8.40
N LEU A 83 15.26 19.28 8.49
CA LEU A 83 16.40 20.20 8.50
C LEU A 83 17.06 20.26 9.89
N PHE A 84 16.25 20.39 10.96
CA PHE A 84 16.77 20.61 12.31
C PHE A 84 16.93 19.32 13.12
N GLY A 85 16.18 18.27 12.77
CA GLY A 85 16.16 17.01 13.51
C GLY A 85 17.35 16.09 13.26
N GLN A 86 18.20 16.34 12.25
CA GLN A 86 19.35 15.48 11.93
C GLN A 86 20.36 15.39 13.08
N ASN A 87 20.42 16.43 13.92
CA ASN A 87 21.33 16.49 15.07
C ASN A 87 20.82 15.71 16.29
N ILE A 88 19.61 15.14 16.23
CA ILE A 88 19.01 14.34 17.31
C ILE A 88 19.01 12.88 16.87
N SER A 89 19.76 12.02 17.56
CA SER A 89 19.98 10.60 17.20
C SER A 89 18.68 9.81 16.97
N SER A 90 17.65 10.04 17.80
CA SER A 90 16.33 9.42 17.66
C SER A 90 15.61 9.84 16.37
N ILE A 91 15.77 11.10 15.95
CA ILE A 91 15.18 11.62 14.72
C ILE A 91 16.01 11.19 13.51
N ALA A 92 17.34 11.13 13.63
CA ALA A 92 18.23 10.63 12.58
C ALA A 92 17.85 9.21 12.12
N THR A 93 17.40 8.35 13.04
CA THR A 93 16.89 7.01 12.68
C THR A 93 15.66 7.08 11.78
N ILE A 94 14.73 8.00 12.06
CA ILE A 94 13.52 8.22 11.25
C ILE A 94 13.89 8.85 9.90
N THR A 95 14.76 9.86 9.91
CA THR A 95 15.26 10.53 8.70
C THR A 95 15.98 9.56 7.78
N ASN A 96 16.84 8.69 8.30
CA ASN A 96 17.54 7.67 7.52
C ASN A 96 16.56 6.68 6.86
N ARG A 97 15.44 6.36 7.53
CA ARG A 97 14.38 5.54 6.93
C ARG A 97 13.69 6.26 5.79
N LEU A 98 13.39 7.55 5.92
CA LEU A 98 12.84 8.35 4.83
C LEU A 98 13.79 8.46 3.64
N ILE A 99 15.09 8.66 3.89
CA ILE A 99 16.12 8.69 2.83
C ILE A 99 16.21 7.33 2.12
N SER A 100 16.14 6.22 2.87
CA SER A 100 16.20 4.87 2.30
C SER A 100 15.00 4.52 1.40
N ILE A 101 13.86 5.22 1.54
CA ILE A 101 12.72 5.06 0.63
C ILE A 101 13.06 5.62 -0.76
N ILE A 102 13.83 6.71 -0.81
CA ILE A 102 14.18 7.43 -2.05
C ILE A 102 15.46 6.86 -2.68
N ASN A 103 16.31 6.18 -1.89
CA ASN A 103 17.55 5.58 -2.37
C ASN A 103 17.30 4.26 -3.15
N LEU A 104 17.07 4.37 -4.45
CA LEU A 104 16.78 3.22 -5.33
C LEU A 104 18.03 2.42 -5.74
N SER A 105 19.23 3.02 -5.66
CA SER A 105 20.47 2.43 -6.18
C SER A 105 21.49 2.04 -5.11
N GLY A 106 21.36 2.55 -3.89
CA GLY A 106 22.28 2.28 -2.77
C GLY A 106 21.69 1.44 -1.64
N ASP A 107 20.39 1.10 -1.69
CA ASP A 107 19.74 0.22 -0.71
C ASP A 107 19.47 -1.16 -1.34
N TYR A 108 20.14 -2.20 -0.83
CA TYR A 108 20.04 -3.56 -1.36
C TYR A 108 18.60 -4.11 -1.34
N SER A 109 17.75 -3.68 -0.40
CA SER A 109 16.35 -4.11 -0.35
C SER A 109 15.57 -3.51 -1.52
N ASN A 110 15.78 -2.24 -1.87
CA ASN A 110 15.16 -1.62 -3.04
C ASN A 110 15.68 -2.22 -4.35
N ILE A 111 17.00 -2.46 -4.46
CA ILE A 111 17.60 -3.13 -5.63
C ILE A 111 16.99 -4.52 -5.82
N ALA A 112 16.83 -5.28 -4.73
CA ALA A 112 16.18 -6.58 -4.77
C ALA A 112 14.73 -6.49 -5.26
N ARG A 113 13.92 -5.57 -4.74
CA ARG A 113 12.53 -5.36 -5.19
C ARG A 113 12.45 -5.06 -6.68
N LEU A 114 13.23 -4.10 -7.16
CA LEU A 114 13.25 -3.74 -8.58
C LEU A 114 13.69 -4.93 -9.45
N THR A 115 14.67 -5.70 -8.98
CA THR A 115 15.12 -6.92 -9.67
C THR A 115 14.02 -7.99 -9.69
N MET A 116 13.30 -8.20 -8.57
CA MET A 116 12.16 -9.12 -8.52
C MET A 116 11.04 -8.69 -9.47
N TRP A 117 10.75 -7.38 -9.57
CA TRP A 117 9.75 -6.88 -10.52
C TRP A 117 10.18 -7.09 -11.97
N GLU A 118 11.45 -6.80 -12.27
CA GLU A 118 12.01 -6.99 -13.61
C GLU A 118 11.87 -8.46 -14.05
N TYR A 119 12.31 -9.40 -13.22
CA TYR A 119 12.24 -10.82 -13.55
C TYR A 119 10.82 -11.40 -13.51
N GLY A 120 9.95 -10.92 -12.62
CA GLY A 120 8.54 -11.29 -12.63
C GLY A 120 7.82 -10.81 -13.90
N LEU A 121 8.15 -9.62 -14.42
CA LEU A 121 7.65 -9.15 -15.72
C LEU A 121 8.19 -9.98 -16.88
N LYS A 122 9.48 -10.33 -16.87
CA LYS A 122 10.07 -11.23 -17.88
C LYS A 122 9.42 -12.61 -17.85
N PHE A 123 9.14 -13.15 -16.66
CA PHE A 123 8.45 -14.43 -16.51
C PHE A 123 7.00 -14.35 -17.01
N THR A 124 6.30 -13.26 -16.72
CA THR A 124 4.96 -13.00 -17.26
C THR A 124 4.98 -12.96 -18.79
N LEU A 125 5.96 -12.27 -19.39
CA LEU A 125 6.12 -12.21 -20.84
C LEU A 125 6.47 -13.58 -21.44
N HIS A 126 7.31 -14.35 -20.77
CA HIS A 126 7.63 -15.72 -21.17
C HIS A 126 6.36 -16.59 -21.20
N ASN A 127 5.54 -16.53 -20.14
CA ASN A 127 4.26 -17.24 -20.09
C ASN A 127 3.30 -16.77 -21.19
N LEU A 128 3.22 -15.47 -21.46
CA LEU A 128 2.38 -14.97 -22.56
C LEU A 128 2.78 -15.56 -23.92
N GLN A 129 4.08 -15.76 -24.15
CA GLN A 129 4.62 -16.23 -25.42
C GLN A 129 4.61 -17.75 -25.58
N HIS A 130 4.86 -18.50 -24.49
CA HIS A 130 5.11 -19.95 -24.54
C HIS A 130 4.03 -20.76 -23.83
N GLU A 131 3.40 -20.20 -22.79
CA GLU A 131 2.43 -20.87 -21.92
C GLU A 131 1.18 -19.99 -21.71
N PRO A 132 0.44 -19.64 -22.77
CA PRO A 132 -0.60 -18.60 -22.73
C PRO A 132 -1.74 -18.94 -21.76
N PHE A 133 -1.99 -20.23 -21.51
CA PHE A 133 -2.96 -20.65 -20.49
C PHE A 133 -2.50 -20.27 -19.09
N SER A 134 -1.22 -20.48 -18.77
CA SER A 134 -0.60 -20.05 -17.51
C SER A 134 -0.56 -18.53 -17.37
N PHE A 135 -0.42 -17.78 -18.47
CA PHE A 135 -0.58 -16.33 -18.45
C PHE A 135 -2.02 -15.89 -18.11
N LEU A 136 -3.03 -16.52 -18.72
CA LEU A 136 -4.43 -16.13 -18.54
C LEU A 136 -4.99 -16.54 -17.17
N PHE A 137 -4.66 -17.75 -16.70
CA PHE A 137 -5.26 -18.37 -15.52
C PHE A 137 -4.27 -18.60 -14.37
N GLY A 138 -3.01 -18.22 -14.56
CA GLY A 138 -1.96 -18.30 -13.56
C GLY A 138 -1.24 -19.65 -13.57
N THR A 139 -0.06 -19.66 -12.96
CA THR A 139 0.72 -20.89 -12.74
C THR A 139 0.20 -21.72 -11.56
N GLY A 140 -0.69 -21.14 -10.75
CA GLY A 140 -1.17 -21.73 -9.49
C GLY A 140 -0.33 -21.33 -8.29
N ILE A 141 -0.97 -21.21 -7.12
CA ILE A 141 -0.32 -20.72 -5.88
C ILE A 141 0.82 -21.65 -5.44
N THR A 142 0.64 -22.97 -5.55
CA THR A 142 1.62 -23.98 -5.12
C THR A 142 2.74 -24.20 -6.11
N ASN A 143 2.48 -23.99 -7.40
CA ASN A 143 3.42 -24.31 -8.48
C ASN A 143 4.21 -23.09 -8.98
N MET A 144 3.89 -21.89 -8.47
CA MET A 144 4.56 -20.66 -8.88
C MET A 144 6.07 -20.72 -8.64
N GLU A 145 6.50 -21.14 -7.45
CA GLU A 145 7.93 -21.19 -7.08
C GLU A 145 8.71 -22.11 -8.01
N SER A 146 8.27 -23.36 -8.20
CA SER A 146 8.97 -24.32 -9.05
C SER A 146 9.05 -23.86 -10.52
N SER A 147 7.97 -23.28 -11.04
CA SER A 147 7.92 -22.75 -12.41
C SER A 147 8.85 -21.55 -12.57
N TYR A 148 8.85 -20.64 -11.60
CA TYR A 148 9.68 -19.43 -11.64
C TYR A 148 11.17 -19.73 -11.46
N VAL A 149 11.52 -20.64 -10.54
CA VAL A 149 12.90 -21.11 -10.36
C VAL A 149 13.44 -21.77 -11.63
N SER A 150 12.63 -22.61 -12.28
CA SER A 150 12.99 -23.23 -13.57
C SER A 150 13.25 -22.18 -14.65
N PHE A 151 12.38 -21.16 -14.75
CA PHE A 151 12.57 -20.03 -15.64
C PHE A 151 13.87 -19.27 -15.36
N LEU A 152 14.15 -18.95 -14.09
CA LEU A 152 15.38 -18.22 -13.72
C LEU A 152 16.64 -19.00 -14.10
N HIS A 153 16.69 -20.30 -13.83
CA HIS A 153 17.83 -21.15 -14.22
C HIS A 153 18.03 -21.23 -15.74
N SER A 154 16.95 -21.15 -16.52
CA SER A 154 17.02 -21.19 -17.98
C SER A 154 17.45 -19.87 -18.63
N THR A 155 17.30 -18.74 -17.92
CA THR A 155 17.45 -17.39 -18.50
C THR A 155 18.57 -16.56 -17.88
N THR A 156 19.09 -16.93 -16.70
CA THR A 156 20.06 -16.10 -15.99
C THR A 156 20.91 -16.89 -15.00
N ASP A 157 22.04 -16.32 -14.60
CA ASP A 157 22.83 -16.84 -13.48
C ASP A 157 22.23 -16.40 -12.14
N VAL A 158 21.57 -17.35 -11.48
CA VAL A 158 20.95 -17.19 -10.16
C VAL A 158 21.97 -16.76 -9.09
N THR A 159 23.23 -17.19 -9.20
CA THR A 159 24.30 -16.82 -8.24
C THR A 159 24.65 -15.34 -8.39
N ALA A 160 24.76 -14.86 -9.63
CA ALA A 160 24.99 -13.45 -9.92
C ALA A 160 23.82 -12.56 -9.44
N LEU A 161 22.58 -13.03 -9.57
CA LEU A 161 21.39 -12.39 -9.03
C LEU A 161 21.44 -12.23 -7.51
N SER A 162 21.80 -13.30 -6.80
CA SER A 162 21.91 -13.28 -5.34
C SER A 162 23.01 -12.32 -4.87
N MET A 163 24.17 -12.33 -5.54
CA MET A 163 25.27 -11.41 -5.23
C MET A 163 24.89 -9.94 -5.46
N ARG A 164 24.25 -9.62 -6.60
CA ARG A 164 23.81 -8.24 -6.92
C ARG A 164 22.83 -7.68 -5.89
N THR A 165 22.01 -8.53 -5.30
CA THR A 165 20.97 -8.15 -4.34
C THR A 165 21.39 -8.35 -2.88
N ASN A 166 22.66 -8.72 -2.64
CA ASN A 166 23.17 -9.08 -1.32
C ASN A 166 22.24 -10.07 -0.58
N ASN A 167 21.81 -11.11 -1.29
CA ASN A 167 20.89 -12.17 -0.83
C ASN A 167 19.49 -11.67 -0.40
N ASN A 168 19.05 -10.50 -0.86
CA ASN A 168 17.68 -9.99 -0.61
C ASN A 168 16.67 -10.40 -1.70
N PHE A 169 17.10 -11.07 -2.78
CA PHE A 169 16.21 -11.56 -3.82
C PHE A 169 15.38 -12.74 -3.33
N SER A 170 14.06 -12.69 -3.54
CA SER A 170 13.15 -13.80 -3.24
C SER A 170 12.73 -14.51 -4.52
N MET A 171 12.66 -15.84 -4.46
CA MET A 171 12.11 -16.69 -5.54
C MET A 171 10.64 -17.03 -5.32
N THR A 172 10.10 -16.71 -4.14
CA THR A 172 8.74 -17.08 -3.74
C THR A 172 7.81 -15.87 -3.63
N ASP A 173 8.36 -14.66 -3.71
CA ASP A 173 7.63 -13.41 -3.52
C ASP A 173 8.17 -12.36 -4.49
N MET A 174 7.28 -11.77 -5.30
CA MET A 174 7.65 -10.71 -6.24
C MET A 174 7.70 -9.32 -5.57
N HIS A 175 7.28 -9.20 -4.31
CA HIS A 175 7.15 -7.92 -3.59
C HIS A 175 6.33 -6.87 -4.36
N ASN A 176 5.32 -7.33 -5.09
CA ASN A 176 4.32 -6.53 -5.78
C ASN A 176 3.06 -7.38 -5.92
N THR A 177 1.98 -7.00 -5.24
CA THR A 177 0.69 -7.70 -5.24
C THR A 177 0.16 -7.93 -6.64
N PHE A 178 0.20 -6.92 -7.51
CA PHE A 178 -0.38 -7.04 -8.85
C PHE A 178 0.39 -8.03 -9.72
N LEU A 179 1.73 -7.98 -9.65
CA LEU A 179 2.59 -8.91 -10.39
C LEU A 179 2.51 -10.33 -9.81
N ASP A 180 2.50 -10.46 -8.49
CA ASP A 180 2.37 -11.75 -7.82
C ASP A 180 1.03 -12.42 -8.13
N LEU A 181 -0.07 -11.66 -8.08
CA LEU A 181 -1.39 -12.14 -8.51
C LEU A 181 -1.41 -12.50 -10.00
N LEU A 182 -0.73 -11.73 -10.85
CA LEU A 182 -0.68 -11.97 -12.31
C LEU A 182 0.00 -13.30 -12.60
N VAL A 183 1.12 -13.57 -11.93
CA VAL A 183 1.85 -14.83 -12.09
C VAL A 183 1.06 -15.99 -11.48
N ARG A 184 0.55 -15.84 -10.25
CA ARG A 184 -0.09 -16.94 -9.52
C ARG A 184 -1.49 -17.29 -10.00
N LEU A 185 -2.31 -16.28 -10.30
CA LEU A 185 -3.73 -16.41 -10.60
C LEU A 185 -4.13 -15.91 -12.00
N GLY A 186 -3.17 -15.35 -12.75
CA GLY A 186 -3.35 -15.01 -14.16
C GLY A 186 -3.94 -13.63 -14.41
N ALA A 187 -3.89 -13.25 -15.68
CA ALA A 187 -4.36 -11.97 -16.17
C ALA A 187 -5.86 -11.77 -15.92
N VAL A 188 -6.68 -12.81 -16.07
CA VAL A 188 -8.13 -12.72 -15.85
C VAL A 188 -8.43 -12.31 -14.40
N TYR A 189 -7.75 -12.95 -13.44
CA TYR A 189 -7.92 -12.62 -12.03
C TYR A 189 -7.47 -11.18 -11.73
N VAL A 190 -6.29 -10.78 -12.19
CA VAL A 190 -5.76 -9.43 -11.93
C VAL A 190 -6.63 -8.33 -12.52
N ILE A 191 -7.15 -8.53 -13.73
CA ILE A 191 -8.10 -7.58 -14.34
C ILE A 191 -9.35 -7.46 -13.48
N GLY A 192 -9.92 -8.58 -13.02
CA GLY A 192 -11.06 -8.58 -12.10
C GLY A 192 -10.77 -7.86 -10.79
N PHE A 193 -9.60 -8.12 -10.20
CA PHE A 193 -9.14 -7.50 -8.96
C PHE A 193 -8.96 -5.98 -9.08
N ILE A 194 -8.26 -5.50 -10.12
CA ILE A 194 -8.08 -4.07 -10.39
C ILE A 194 -9.45 -3.41 -10.67
N THR A 195 -10.31 -4.09 -11.42
CA THR A 195 -11.68 -3.61 -11.70
C THR A 195 -12.46 -3.44 -10.40
N LEU A 196 -12.40 -4.41 -9.48
CA LEU A 196 -13.06 -4.33 -8.18
C LEU A 196 -12.58 -3.12 -7.35
N LEU A 197 -11.26 -2.91 -7.26
CA LEU A 197 -10.70 -1.74 -6.58
C LEU A 197 -11.18 -0.43 -7.23
N GLY A 198 -11.21 -0.38 -8.56
CA GLY A 198 -11.73 0.75 -9.32
C GLY A 198 -13.22 1.01 -9.08
N LEU A 199 -14.04 -0.04 -8.97
CA LEU A 199 -15.47 0.06 -8.65
C LEU A 199 -15.69 0.58 -7.24
N PHE A 200 -14.96 0.08 -6.24
CA PHE A 200 -15.03 0.63 -4.89
C PHE A 200 -14.62 2.10 -4.87
N PHE A 201 -13.54 2.47 -5.55
CA PHE A 201 -13.08 3.85 -5.58
C PHE A 201 -14.12 4.76 -6.25
N LYS A 202 -14.68 4.32 -7.39
CA LYS A 202 -15.74 5.02 -8.11
C LYS A 202 -16.98 5.23 -7.22
N PHE A 203 -17.40 4.20 -6.48
CA PHE A 203 -18.53 4.29 -5.56
C PHE A 203 -18.30 5.41 -4.53
N PHE A 204 -17.20 5.37 -3.78
CA PHE A 204 -16.92 6.40 -2.77
C PHE A 204 -16.71 7.78 -3.42
N PHE A 205 -16.08 7.85 -4.58
CA PHE A 205 -15.94 9.10 -5.32
C PHE A 205 -17.31 9.71 -5.65
N GLN A 206 -18.29 8.93 -6.10
CA GLN A 206 -19.63 9.42 -6.39
C GLN A 206 -20.35 9.94 -5.13
N GLN A 207 -20.11 9.32 -3.97
CA GLN A 207 -20.73 9.70 -2.69
C GLN A 207 -20.04 10.87 -1.96
N ARG A 208 -18.90 11.36 -2.46
CA ARG A 208 -18.02 12.32 -1.76
C ARG A 208 -18.65 13.65 -1.35
N HIS A 209 -19.73 14.07 -2.02
CA HIS A 209 -20.41 15.33 -1.72
C HIS A 209 -21.59 15.17 -0.76
N LEU A 210 -22.19 13.98 -0.74
CA LEU A 210 -23.33 13.66 0.12
C LEU A 210 -22.87 13.15 1.49
N PHE A 211 -21.86 12.28 1.49
CA PHE A 211 -21.34 11.61 2.69
C PHE A 211 -19.81 11.75 2.78
N PRO A 212 -19.26 12.99 2.80
CA PRO A 212 -17.82 13.23 2.79
C PRO A 212 -17.07 12.51 3.93
N GLU A 213 -17.70 12.40 5.10
CA GLU A 213 -17.14 11.76 6.28
C GLU A 213 -16.84 10.27 6.10
N TYR A 214 -17.50 9.56 5.18
CA TYR A 214 -17.24 8.14 4.89
C TYR A 214 -16.58 7.93 3.53
N ALA A 215 -16.90 8.80 2.58
CA ALA A 215 -16.40 8.70 1.21
C ALA A 215 -14.91 9.01 1.08
N TYR A 216 -14.42 10.10 1.70
CA TYR A 216 -12.99 10.41 1.67
C TYR A 216 -12.14 9.34 2.38
N PRO A 217 -12.52 8.82 3.56
CA PRO A 217 -11.90 7.64 4.14
C PRO A 217 -11.87 6.43 3.20
N GLY A 218 -12.99 6.12 2.52
CA GLY A 218 -13.07 4.99 1.59
C GLY A 218 -12.12 5.14 0.41
N MET A 219 -12.09 6.33 -0.21
CA MET A 219 -11.14 6.66 -1.28
C MET A 219 -9.68 6.54 -0.80
N CYS A 220 -9.37 7.08 0.39
CA CYS A 220 -8.03 7.03 0.95
C CYS A 220 -7.60 5.59 1.30
N LEU A 221 -8.52 4.78 1.84
CA LEU A 221 -8.26 3.38 2.15
C LEU A 221 -7.89 2.60 0.89
N ILE A 222 -8.66 2.74 -0.19
CA ILE A 222 -8.43 2.03 -1.46
C ILE A 222 -7.13 2.47 -2.12
N ALA A 223 -6.86 3.78 -2.14
CA ALA A 223 -5.59 4.30 -2.66
C ALA A 223 -4.39 3.81 -1.83
N THR A 224 -4.50 3.81 -0.50
CA THR A 224 -3.44 3.32 0.41
C THR A 224 -3.19 1.83 0.21
N PHE A 225 -4.24 1.01 0.10
CA PHE A 225 -4.13 -0.42 -0.21
C PHE A 225 -3.45 -0.63 -1.57
N SER A 226 -3.88 0.10 -2.61
CA SER A 226 -3.34 -0.03 -3.96
C SER A 226 -1.86 0.34 -4.05
N ILE A 227 -1.46 1.45 -3.42
CA ILE A 227 -0.05 1.89 -3.39
C ILE A 227 0.79 0.92 -2.55
N THR A 228 0.28 0.46 -1.41
CA THR A 228 0.98 -0.55 -0.59
C THR A 228 1.19 -1.85 -1.37
N GLY A 229 0.18 -2.27 -2.13
CA GLY A 229 0.23 -3.44 -3.00
C GLY A 229 1.28 -3.34 -4.11
N MET A 230 1.78 -2.15 -4.46
CA MET A 230 2.93 -2.04 -5.36
C MET A 230 4.21 -2.58 -4.73
N PHE A 231 4.38 -2.48 -3.41
CA PHE A 231 5.63 -2.79 -2.72
C PHE A 231 5.60 -4.08 -1.89
N TYR A 232 4.40 -4.55 -1.54
CA TYR A 232 4.15 -5.77 -0.78
C TYR A 232 3.19 -6.69 -1.53
N THR A 233 3.24 -7.98 -1.18
CA THR A 233 2.31 -9.03 -1.63
C THR A 233 1.25 -9.26 -0.56
N SER A 234 0.14 -8.52 -0.68
CA SER A 234 -0.93 -8.49 0.31
C SER A 234 -2.26 -9.02 -0.23
N GLY A 235 -2.35 -9.28 -1.54
CA GLY A 235 -3.61 -9.59 -2.24
C GLY A 235 -4.26 -10.93 -1.90
N LEU A 236 -3.51 -11.88 -1.32
CA LEU A 236 -4.01 -13.21 -0.92
C LEU A 236 -3.92 -13.44 0.60
N GLU A 237 -3.70 -12.37 1.34
CA GLU A 237 -3.25 -12.44 2.73
C GLU A 237 -4.26 -11.78 3.66
N PHE A 238 -4.09 -12.00 4.97
CA PHE A 238 -5.01 -11.48 5.99
C PHE A 238 -5.26 -9.96 5.88
N GLN A 239 -4.28 -9.19 5.40
CA GLN A 239 -4.40 -7.75 5.20
C GLN A 239 -5.50 -7.38 4.19
N PHE A 240 -5.70 -8.21 3.15
CA PHE A 240 -6.78 -7.98 2.18
C PHE A 240 -8.16 -8.19 2.81
N THR A 241 -8.31 -9.19 3.67
CA THR A 241 -9.56 -9.40 4.43
C THR A 241 -9.87 -8.21 5.33
N VAL A 242 -8.87 -7.68 6.06
CA VAL A 242 -9.04 -6.48 6.89
C VAL A 242 -9.41 -5.26 6.04
N PHE A 243 -8.77 -5.09 4.90
CA PHE A 243 -9.11 -4.04 3.94
C PHE A 243 -10.57 -4.14 3.48
N LEU A 244 -11.03 -5.33 3.05
CA LEU A 244 -12.41 -5.54 2.64
C LEU A 244 -13.40 -5.28 3.77
N ALA A 245 -13.07 -5.68 5.00
CA ALA A 245 -13.91 -5.41 6.17
C ALA A 245 -14.08 -3.89 6.41
N PHE A 246 -13.00 -3.10 6.29
CA PHE A 246 -13.09 -1.64 6.40
C PHE A 246 -13.87 -0.99 5.25
N VAL A 247 -13.68 -1.48 4.01
CA VAL A 247 -14.49 -1.02 2.86
C VAL A 247 -15.97 -1.30 3.11
N ALA A 248 -16.31 -2.51 3.57
CA ALA A 248 -17.68 -2.91 3.86
C ALA A 248 -18.30 -2.07 4.98
N LEU A 249 -17.55 -1.76 6.04
CA LEU A 249 -18.00 -0.89 7.12
C LEU A 249 -18.34 0.52 6.63
N LEU A 250 -17.46 1.14 5.84
CA LEU A 250 -17.70 2.47 5.29
C LEU A 250 -18.88 2.49 4.31
N TYR A 251 -18.98 1.45 3.48
CA TYR A 251 -20.12 1.26 2.58
C TYR A 251 -21.44 1.15 3.36
N ALA A 252 -21.47 0.33 4.41
CA ALA A 252 -22.66 0.11 5.22
C ALA A 252 -23.14 1.39 5.93
N GLN A 253 -22.22 2.26 6.39
CA GLN A 253 -22.60 3.55 6.99
C GLN A 253 -23.26 4.48 5.98
N ILE A 254 -22.72 4.57 4.76
CA ILE A 254 -23.33 5.37 3.69
C ILE A 254 -24.75 4.89 3.37
N ILE A 255 -24.96 3.58 3.26
CA ILE A 255 -26.29 3.01 3.00
C ILE A 255 -27.24 3.32 4.15
N LYS A 256 -26.83 3.09 5.39
CA LYS A 256 -27.64 3.38 6.58
C LYS A 256 -28.09 4.85 6.61
N ASP A 257 -27.16 5.78 6.40
CA ASP A 257 -27.45 7.21 6.49
C ASP A 257 -28.27 7.70 5.28
N SER A 258 -28.14 7.04 4.13
CA SER A 258 -29.02 7.31 2.97
C SER A 258 -30.47 6.93 3.27
N THR A 259 -30.71 5.79 3.91
CA THR A 259 -32.07 5.34 4.26
C THR A 259 -32.73 6.14 5.38
N SER A 260 -31.95 6.79 6.25
CA SER A 260 -32.52 7.67 7.29
C SER A 260 -32.93 9.05 6.79
N ASN A 261 -32.54 9.41 5.56
CA ASN A 261 -32.83 10.71 4.95
C ASN A 261 -34.02 10.67 3.97
N GLU A 262 -34.60 9.48 3.74
CA GLU A 262 -35.85 9.26 2.99
C GLU A 262 -37.05 9.23 3.94
#